data_AF-A0A928WBE0-F1
#
_entry.id   AF-A0A928WBE0-F1
#
_cell.length_a   1.000
_cell.length_b   1.000
_cell.length_c   1.000
_cell.angle_alpha   90.00
_cell.angle_beta   90.00
_cell.angle_gamma   90.00
#
_symmetry.space_group_name_H-M   'P 1'
#
loop_
_entity.id
_entity.type
_entity.pdbx_description
1 polymer ?
#
loop_
_entity_poly.entity_id
_entity_poly.type
_entity_poly.pdbx_seq_one_letter_code
_entity_poly.pdbx_strand_id
1 'polypeptide(L)'
;MKGLGSLERNSLDIFLIRVNSKLKRSSRLRWGQVSRIRCYCRAAQCRCLGLLQWCYHSTADFHWFSSYKVHTRHASKFSVGRCFLAGDAAHVHTPADGQGMNTGIQDAYNLAWKIAMVLQAYAGDSLLETYNEERLANAKRLLRTTDRAFETMTGEHWYARFFRDRILPGVASFVTRFDAAKEFIFPIVSQIGLNYHESPLSQHQDLEFKVQTGDRMPYFLVDGENVYHRLCAPKFHLIVFSIWKHDYQNLQSEVENKYGDWVDFQTIPLYPQVAEIFGSDRI
;
A
#
# COMPACT_ATOMS: atom_id res chain seq x y z
N MET A 1 -29.83 -0.22 47.17
CA MET A 1 -30.95 -0.67 46.33
C MET A 1 -31.16 0.35 45.22
N LYS A 2 -31.00 -0.10 43.96
CA LYS A 2 -31.55 0.38 42.66
C LYS A 2 -31.63 1.91 42.39
N GLY A 3 -31.13 2.44 41.28
CA GLY A 3 -30.67 1.79 40.05
C GLY A 3 -29.98 2.77 39.08
N LEU A 4 -29.06 2.20 38.31
CA LEU A 4 -28.37 2.80 37.18
C LEU A 4 -29.35 3.03 36.02
N GLY A 5 -29.39 4.26 35.50
CA GLY A 5 -29.99 4.60 34.21
C GLY A 5 -28.95 4.44 33.10
N SER A 6 -29.20 3.45 32.23
CA SER A 6 -28.61 3.14 30.93
C SER A 6 -27.61 4.15 30.33
N LEU A 7 -26.33 3.76 30.35
CA LEU A 7 -25.38 4.11 29.29
C LEU A 7 -25.76 3.28 28.05
N GLU A 8 -26.37 3.93 27.05
CA GLU A 8 -26.51 3.35 25.71
C GLU A 8 -25.12 3.04 25.15
N ARG A 9 -24.82 1.75 25.01
CA ARG A 9 -23.67 1.26 24.28
C ARG A 9 -23.89 1.59 22.80
N ASN A 10 -23.12 2.55 22.30
CA ASN A 10 -22.98 2.81 20.86
C ASN A 10 -22.41 1.57 20.16
N SER A 11 -23.28 0.67 19.72
CA SER A 11 -22.93 -0.44 18.84
C SER A 11 -22.63 0.11 17.45
N LEU A 12 -21.34 0.27 17.16
CA LEU A 12 -20.83 0.55 15.82
C LEU A 12 -20.95 -0.75 14.99
N ASP A 13 -22.03 -0.88 14.22
CA ASP A 13 -22.17 -1.96 13.24
C ASP A 13 -21.25 -1.67 12.04
N ILE A 14 -20.06 -2.28 12.04
CA ILE A 14 -19.09 -2.15 10.95
C ILE A 14 -19.44 -3.17 9.87
N PHE A 15 -20.03 -2.70 8.77
CA PHE A 15 -20.25 -3.51 7.58
C PHE A 15 -19.07 -3.35 6.61
N LEU A 16 -18.21 -4.36 6.55
CA LEU A 16 -17.26 -4.54 5.46
C LEU A 16 -18.02 -5.02 4.22
N ILE A 17 -18.53 -4.06 3.44
CA ILE A 17 -19.25 -4.35 2.20
C ILE A 17 -18.24 -4.73 1.13
N ARG A 18 -18.17 -6.03 0.80
CA ARG A 18 -17.53 -6.50 -0.43
C ARG A 18 -18.38 -6.03 -1.61
N VAL A 19 -18.04 -4.88 -2.20
CA VAL A 19 -18.65 -4.42 -3.45
C VAL A 19 -18.18 -5.34 -4.55
N ASN A 20 -19.03 -6.32 -4.89
CA ASN A 20 -18.81 -7.18 -6.04
C ASN A 20 -18.93 -6.30 -7.29
N SER A 21 -17.87 -6.16 -8.09
CA SER A 21 -17.80 -5.29 -9.28
C SER A 21 -18.75 -5.69 -10.43
N LYS A 22 -19.72 -6.58 -10.17
CA LYS A 22 -20.82 -6.91 -11.08
C LYS A 22 -22.09 -6.13 -10.70
N LEU A 23 -22.09 -4.83 -10.95
CA LEU A 23 -23.34 -4.08 -11.16
C LEU A 23 -23.98 -4.58 -12.47
N LYS A 24 -24.74 -5.68 -12.39
CA LYS A 24 -25.64 -6.11 -13.47
C LYS A 24 -26.83 -5.15 -13.51
N ARG A 25 -26.81 -4.23 -14.46
CA ARG A 25 -28.02 -3.51 -14.89
C ARG A 25 -29.02 -4.53 -15.47
N SER A 26 -30.17 -4.64 -14.83
CA SER A 26 -31.34 -5.37 -15.30
C SER A 26 -32.02 -4.60 -16.43
N SER A 27 -32.08 -5.18 -17.63
CA SER A 27 -33.25 -5.14 -18.52
C SER A 27 -33.01 -6.03 -19.76
N ARG A 28 -33.80 -7.12 -19.83
CA ARG A 28 -34.16 -7.95 -21.00
C ARG A 28 -33.15 -8.08 -22.14
N LEU A 29 -32.45 -9.21 -22.20
CA LEU A 29 -31.92 -9.76 -23.45
C LEU A 29 -32.26 -11.25 -23.58
N ARG A 30 -32.93 -11.58 -24.68
CA ARG A 30 -33.26 -12.94 -25.13
C ARG A 30 -31.97 -13.75 -25.28
N TRP A 31 -32.01 -15.02 -24.90
CA TRP A 31 -30.95 -15.98 -25.21
C TRP A 31 -30.83 -16.14 -26.73
N GLY A 32 -29.85 -15.46 -27.31
CA GLY A 32 -29.42 -15.61 -28.70
C GLY A 32 -27.98 -16.09 -28.72
N GLN A 33 -27.79 -17.29 -29.26
CA GLN A 33 -26.57 -17.95 -29.73
C GLN A 33 -25.21 -17.48 -29.19
N VAL A 34 -24.50 -18.41 -28.56
CA VAL A 34 -23.05 -18.34 -28.29
C VAL A 34 -22.30 -18.25 -29.63
N SER A 35 -21.99 -17.02 -30.04
CA SER A 35 -21.07 -16.77 -31.14
C SER A 35 -19.67 -17.19 -30.72
N ARG A 36 -19.10 -18.16 -31.45
CA ARG A 36 -17.71 -18.61 -31.34
C ARG A 36 -16.76 -17.45 -31.07
N ILE A 37 -16.02 -17.50 -29.96
CA ILE A 37 -14.87 -16.64 -29.70
C ILE A 37 -13.83 -16.95 -30.79
N ARG A 38 -13.82 -16.16 -31.88
CA ARG A 38 -12.71 -16.13 -32.84
C ARG A 38 -11.54 -15.44 -32.15
N CYS A 39 -10.59 -16.24 -31.68
CA CYS A 39 -9.28 -15.76 -31.25
C CYS A 39 -8.57 -15.20 -32.50
N TYR A 40 -8.57 -13.88 -32.67
CA TYR A 40 -7.82 -13.21 -33.74
C TYR A 40 -6.34 -13.15 -33.35
N CYS A 41 -5.63 -14.28 -33.45
CA CYS A 41 -4.19 -14.23 -33.64
C CYS A 41 -3.93 -13.77 -35.08
N ARG A 42 -3.57 -12.50 -35.28
CA ARG A 42 -2.88 -12.09 -36.51
C ARG A 42 -1.52 -12.77 -36.49
N ALA A 43 -1.47 -13.97 -37.07
CA ALA A 43 -0.23 -14.66 -37.38
C ALA A 43 0.61 -13.76 -38.30
N ALA A 44 1.71 -13.23 -37.75
CA ALA A 44 2.85 -12.86 -38.55
C ALA A 44 3.25 -14.10 -39.37
N GLN A 45 3.52 -13.89 -40.65
CA GLN A 45 3.74 -14.90 -41.67
C GLN A 45 4.82 -15.91 -41.28
N CYS A 46 4.43 -17.09 -40.83
CA CYS A 46 5.24 -18.29 -41.01
C CYS A 46 4.77 -18.99 -42.28
N ARG A 47 5.49 -18.74 -43.39
CA ARG A 47 5.39 -19.57 -44.59
C ARG A 47 6.09 -20.89 -44.31
N CYS A 48 5.37 -21.86 -43.77
CA CYS A 48 5.75 -23.27 -43.88
C CYS A 48 4.75 -23.94 -44.82
N LEU A 49 5.29 -24.40 -45.95
CA LEU A 49 4.61 -25.15 -46.98
C LEU A 49 3.91 -26.38 -46.38
N GLY A 50 2.60 -26.50 -46.66
CA GLY A 50 2.04 -27.79 -47.06
C GLY A 50 1.86 -28.88 -46.01
N LEU A 51 1.54 -28.58 -44.75
CA LEU A 51 0.91 -29.52 -43.83
C LEU A 51 -0.06 -28.76 -42.92
N LEU A 52 -1.34 -28.72 -43.30
CA LEU A 52 -2.46 -28.25 -42.47
C LEU A 52 -2.72 -29.27 -41.35
N GLN A 53 -1.77 -29.38 -40.42
CA GLN A 53 -2.03 -29.94 -39.12
C GLN A 53 -2.10 -28.75 -38.16
N TRP A 54 -3.32 -28.25 -37.99
CA TRP A 54 -3.63 -27.44 -36.83
C TRP A 54 -3.13 -28.22 -35.62
N CYS A 55 -2.10 -27.70 -34.94
CA CYS A 55 -1.74 -28.15 -33.60
C CYS A 55 -2.93 -27.83 -32.68
N TYR A 56 -3.93 -28.69 -32.72
CA TYR A 56 -4.78 -29.01 -31.59
C TYR A 56 -3.85 -29.70 -30.60
N HIS A 57 -2.99 -28.91 -29.95
CA HIS A 57 -2.31 -29.39 -28.77
C HIS A 57 -3.42 -29.75 -27.81
N SER A 58 -3.51 -31.04 -27.50
CA SER A 58 -4.32 -31.61 -26.44
C SER A 58 -4.44 -30.59 -25.31
N THR A 59 -5.66 -30.32 -24.86
CA THR A 59 -5.91 -29.63 -23.58
C THR A 59 -5.42 -30.53 -22.47
N ALA A 60 -4.10 -30.71 -22.39
CA ALA A 60 -3.42 -31.35 -21.29
C ALA A 60 -3.59 -30.41 -20.09
N ASP A 61 -4.52 -30.78 -19.23
CA ASP A 61 -4.73 -30.36 -17.84
C ASP A 61 -4.42 -28.89 -17.52
N PHE A 62 -5.29 -27.98 -17.97
CA PHE A 62 -5.32 -26.62 -17.42
C PHE A 62 -5.87 -26.65 -15.99
N HIS A 63 -5.02 -26.39 -15.00
CA HIS A 63 -5.45 -26.27 -13.60
C HIS A 63 -6.34 -25.03 -13.35
N TRP A 64 -6.06 -23.90 -14.03
CA TRP A 64 -6.85 -22.68 -13.91
C TRP A 64 -6.67 -21.75 -15.12
N PHE A 65 -7.75 -21.12 -15.56
CA PHE A 65 -7.75 -20.07 -16.59
C PHE A 65 -8.73 -18.95 -16.20
N SER A 66 -8.33 -17.69 -16.37
CA SER A 66 -9.18 -16.53 -16.12
C SER A 66 -8.96 -15.43 -17.15
N SER A 67 -10.06 -14.82 -17.58
CA SER A 67 -10.06 -13.61 -18.39
C SER A 67 -10.41 -12.41 -17.51
N TYR A 68 -9.59 -11.37 -17.53
CA TYR A 68 -9.87 -10.12 -16.83
C TYR A 68 -9.73 -8.93 -17.78
N LYS A 69 -10.48 -7.86 -17.51
CA LYS A 69 -10.36 -6.59 -18.23
C LYS A 69 -9.61 -5.61 -17.35
N VAL A 70 -8.56 -5.02 -17.90
CA VAL A 70 -7.76 -4.02 -17.20
C VAL A 70 -8.57 -2.74 -17.04
N HIS A 71 -8.73 -2.32 -15.79
CA HIS A 71 -9.38 -1.07 -15.43
C HIS A 71 -8.54 -0.39 -14.36
N THR A 72 -8.31 0.91 -14.55
CA THR A 72 -7.74 1.81 -13.54
C THR A 72 -8.88 2.66 -13.00
N ARG A 73 -9.27 2.47 -11.74
CA ARG A 73 -10.35 3.22 -11.08
C ARG A 73 -10.10 3.32 -9.58
N HIS A 74 -10.62 4.38 -8.97
CA HIS A 74 -10.70 4.48 -7.52
C HIS A 74 -12.05 5.08 -7.10
N ALA A 75 -12.48 4.81 -5.88
CA ALA A 75 -13.62 5.45 -5.26
C ALA A 75 -13.33 6.93 -5.03
N SER A 76 -14.37 7.77 -5.13
CA SER A 76 -14.26 9.21 -4.87
C SER A 76 -14.01 9.52 -3.38
N LYS A 77 -14.49 8.65 -2.50
CA LYS A 77 -14.25 8.65 -1.05
C LYS A 77 -14.03 7.22 -0.56
N PHE A 78 -13.12 7.05 0.38
CA PHE A 78 -12.80 5.76 1.00
C PHE A 78 -13.57 5.55 2.30
N SER A 79 -14.13 6.61 2.88
CA SER A 79 -15.05 6.53 4.00
C SER A 79 -16.21 7.51 3.85
N VAL A 80 -17.38 7.10 4.35
CA VAL A 80 -18.57 7.95 4.52
C VAL A 80 -19.27 7.52 5.81
N GLY A 81 -19.21 8.36 6.84
CA GLY A 81 -19.74 8.01 8.16
C GLY A 81 -19.10 6.72 8.68
N ARG A 82 -19.93 5.71 8.94
CA ARG A 82 -19.49 4.40 9.47
C ARG A 82 -19.16 3.36 8.39
N CYS A 83 -19.16 3.75 7.11
CA CYS A 83 -18.86 2.86 6.00
C CYS A 83 -17.46 3.14 5.43
N PHE A 84 -16.65 2.10 5.28
CA PHE A 84 -15.28 2.18 4.80
C PHE A 84 -15.05 1.22 3.63
N LEU A 85 -14.20 1.63 2.69
CA LEU A 85 -13.76 0.84 1.54
C LEU A 85 -12.24 0.63 1.63
N ALA A 86 -11.77 -0.59 1.42
CA ALA A 86 -10.34 -0.94 1.40
C ALA A 86 -10.04 -1.93 0.25
N GLY A 87 -8.80 -1.92 -0.25
CA GLY A 87 -8.35 -2.80 -1.34
C GLY A 87 -9.16 -2.61 -2.62
N ASP A 88 -9.44 -3.70 -3.34
CA ASP A 88 -10.15 -3.69 -4.63
C ASP A 88 -11.53 -3.01 -4.61
N ALA A 89 -12.16 -2.89 -3.43
CA ALA A 89 -13.42 -2.16 -3.27
C ALA A 89 -13.22 -0.63 -3.35
N ALA A 90 -12.03 -0.15 -2.95
CA ALA A 90 -11.65 1.26 -2.95
C ALA A 90 -10.88 1.65 -4.21
N HIS A 91 -10.03 0.78 -4.74
CA HIS A 91 -9.20 1.05 -5.92
C HIS A 91 -8.88 -0.22 -6.68
N VAL A 92 -8.84 -0.13 -8.01
CA VAL A 92 -8.39 -1.19 -8.91
C VAL A 92 -7.43 -0.58 -9.91
N HIS A 93 -6.33 -1.26 -10.17
CA HIS A 93 -5.28 -0.84 -11.07
C HIS A 93 -4.75 -2.00 -11.88
N THR A 94 -3.90 -1.67 -12.85
CA THR A 94 -3.35 -2.69 -13.74
C THR A 94 -2.48 -3.67 -12.92
N PRO A 95 -2.57 -5.00 -13.18
CA PRO A 95 -1.76 -5.97 -12.47
C PRO A 95 -0.25 -5.85 -12.74
N ALA A 96 0.13 -5.08 -13.76
CA ALA A 96 1.51 -4.94 -14.23
C ALA A 96 2.47 -4.48 -13.11
N ASP A 97 1.96 -3.78 -12.10
CA ASP A 97 2.77 -3.23 -11.02
C ASP A 97 2.91 -4.19 -9.82
N GLY A 98 2.12 -5.26 -9.73
CA GLY A 98 2.14 -6.19 -8.58
C GLY A 98 1.71 -5.55 -7.24
N GLN A 99 1.17 -4.33 -7.26
CA GLN A 99 0.90 -3.53 -6.07
C GLN A 99 -0.52 -3.65 -5.52
N GLY A 100 -1.43 -4.34 -6.21
CA GLY A 100 -2.85 -4.47 -5.84
C GLY A 100 -3.07 -4.95 -4.41
N MET A 101 -2.62 -6.19 -4.17
CA MET A 101 -2.76 -6.83 -2.87
C MET A 101 -2.01 -6.07 -1.77
N ASN A 102 -0.80 -5.60 -2.04
CA ASN A 102 0.01 -4.85 -1.07
C ASN A 102 -0.69 -3.57 -0.61
N THR A 103 -1.27 -2.81 -1.55
CA THR A 103 -2.00 -1.59 -1.24
C THR A 103 -3.24 -1.89 -0.39
N GLY A 104 -3.98 -2.95 -0.71
CA GLY A 104 -5.14 -3.38 0.07
C GLY A 104 -4.80 -3.83 1.49
N ILE A 105 -3.69 -4.56 1.67
CA ILE A 105 -3.20 -4.93 3.01
C ILE A 105 -2.84 -3.68 3.81
N GLN A 106 -2.17 -2.71 3.19
CA GLN A 106 -1.83 -1.45 3.84
C GLN A 106 -3.04 -0.58 4.16
N ASP A 107 -4.09 -0.62 3.34
CA ASP A 107 -5.37 0.05 3.65
C ASP A 107 -5.96 -0.53 4.94
N ALA A 108 -6.02 -1.86 5.03
CA ALA A 108 -6.54 -2.54 6.22
C ALA A 108 -5.67 -2.25 7.45
N TYR A 109 -4.35 -2.26 7.29
CA TYR A 109 -3.41 -1.94 8.36
C TYR A 109 -3.59 -0.51 8.88
N ASN A 110 -3.78 0.47 7.98
CA ASN A 110 -4.03 1.86 8.36
C ASN A 110 -5.39 2.04 9.06
N LEU A 111 -6.43 1.36 8.59
CA LEU A 111 -7.79 1.52 9.10
C LEU A 111 -8.03 0.83 10.44
N ALA A 112 -7.46 -0.37 10.64
CA ALA A 112 -7.81 -1.24 11.76
C ALA A 112 -7.56 -0.60 13.14
N TRP A 113 -6.39 0.00 13.34
CA TRP A 113 -6.06 0.63 14.62
C TRP A 113 -6.89 1.90 14.86
N LYS A 114 -7.20 2.67 13.81
CA LYS A 114 -8.04 3.88 13.91
C LYS A 114 -9.45 3.52 14.37
N ILE A 115 -10.02 2.45 13.78
CA ILE A 115 -11.31 1.90 14.21
C ILE A 115 -11.23 1.44 15.66
N ALA A 116 -10.19 0.69 16.05
CA ALA A 116 -10.04 0.21 17.41
C ALA A 116 -9.97 1.36 18.44
N MET A 117 -9.26 2.45 18.13
CA MET A 117 -9.15 3.63 18.99
C MET A 117 -10.49 4.35 19.17
N VAL A 118 -11.28 4.50 18.10
CA VAL A 118 -12.61 5.12 18.18
C VAL A 118 -13.61 4.22 18.92
N LEU A 119 -13.62 2.93 18.65
CA LEU A 119 -14.49 1.96 19.34
C LEU A 119 -14.24 1.92 20.85
N GLN A 120 -12.99 2.08 21.26
CA GLN A 120 -12.58 2.08 22.66
C GLN A 120 -12.63 3.47 23.30
N ALA A 121 -13.16 4.47 22.59
CA ALA A 121 -13.31 5.85 23.04
C ALA A 121 -12.00 6.57 23.40
N TYR A 122 -10.87 6.12 22.86
CA TYR A 122 -9.57 6.80 22.99
C TYR A 122 -9.37 7.91 21.94
N ALA A 123 -10.15 7.88 20.86
CA ALA A 123 -10.13 8.90 19.81
C ALA A 123 -11.54 9.21 19.31
N GLY A 124 -11.74 10.40 18.74
CA GLY A 124 -12.98 10.80 18.09
C GLY A 124 -13.05 10.39 16.62
N ASP A 125 -14.21 10.59 16.00
CA ASP A 125 -14.45 10.25 14.58
C ASP A 125 -13.50 10.99 13.61
N SER A 126 -12.95 12.14 13.99
CA SER A 126 -11.94 12.85 13.20
C SER A 126 -10.70 12.00 12.90
N LEU A 127 -10.34 11.05 13.78
CA LEU A 127 -9.26 10.10 13.50
C LEU A 127 -9.60 9.22 12.29
N LEU A 128 -10.86 8.81 12.13
CA LEU A 128 -11.30 7.99 11.00
C LEU A 128 -11.38 8.78 9.69
N GLU A 129 -11.53 10.11 9.76
CA GLU A 129 -11.48 10.98 8.58
C GLU A 129 -10.08 10.98 7.94
N THR A 130 -9.04 10.90 8.77
CA THR A 130 -7.64 10.81 8.29
C THR A 130 -7.39 9.58 7.40
N TYR A 131 -8.14 8.48 7.59
CA TYR A 131 -8.03 7.29 6.72
C TYR A 131 -8.33 7.65 5.26
N ASN A 132 -9.39 8.41 5.03
CA ASN A 132 -9.75 8.82 3.68
C ASN A 132 -8.69 9.76 3.10
N GLU A 133 -8.23 10.74 3.86
CA GLU A 133 -7.23 11.72 3.40
C GLU A 133 -5.92 11.02 3.01
N GLU A 134 -5.39 10.17 3.88
CA GLU A 134 -4.15 9.44 3.70
C GLU A 134 -4.24 8.44 2.53
N ARG A 135 -5.26 7.59 2.50
CA ARG A 135 -5.33 6.48 1.54
C ARG A 135 -5.86 6.90 0.17
N LEU A 136 -6.72 7.92 0.10
CA LEU A 136 -7.16 8.47 -1.18
C LEU A 136 -6.02 9.22 -1.88
N ALA A 137 -5.20 9.97 -1.14
CA ALA A 137 -4.01 10.61 -1.70
C ALA A 137 -3.03 9.58 -2.27
N ASN A 138 -2.79 8.50 -1.54
CA ASN A 138 -1.96 7.38 -2.00
C ASN A 138 -2.50 6.72 -3.25
N ALA A 139 -3.80 6.40 -3.30
CA ALA A 139 -4.43 5.82 -4.48
C ALA A 139 -4.31 6.77 -5.70
N LYS A 140 -4.55 8.08 -5.52
CA LYS A 140 -4.37 9.06 -6.60
C LYS A 140 -2.93 9.13 -7.11
N ARG A 141 -1.94 9.11 -6.21
CA ARG A 141 -0.51 9.12 -6.57
C ARG A 141 -0.12 7.85 -7.32
N LEU A 142 -0.59 6.71 -6.83
CA LEU A 142 -0.38 5.42 -7.47
C LEU A 142 -0.91 5.43 -8.91
N LEU A 143 -2.18 5.76 -9.10
CA LEU A 143 -2.80 5.75 -10.43
C LEU A 143 -2.12 6.73 -11.39
N ARG A 144 -1.77 7.94 -10.95
CA ARG A 144 -1.01 8.89 -11.80
C ARG A 144 0.34 8.35 -12.26
N THR A 145 1.00 7.55 -11.42
CA THR A 145 2.31 6.98 -11.70
C THR A 145 2.18 5.76 -12.62
N THR A 146 1.25 4.86 -12.28
CA THR A 146 0.93 3.65 -13.04
C THR A 146 0.38 3.97 -14.42
N ASP A 147 -0.56 4.91 -14.56
CA ASP A 147 -1.15 5.24 -15.86
C ASP A 147 -0.09 5.80 -16.81
N ARG A 148 0.82 6.67 -16.33
CA ARG A 148 1.94 7.18 -17.14
C ARG A 148 2.92 6.09 -17.54
N ALA A 149 3.26 5.20 -16.61
CA ALA A 149 4.14 4.07 -16.89
C ALA A 149 3.50 3.11 -17.91
N PHE A 150 2.22 2.79 -17.71
CA PHE A 150 1.46 1.91 -18.58
C PHE A 150 1.27 2.49 -19.98
N GLU A 151 0.93 3.78 -20.12
CA GLU A 151 0.87 4.48 -21.42
C GLU A 151 2.22 4.44 -22.14
N THR A 152 3.33 4.59 -21.41
CA THR A 152 4.67 4.50 -21.99
C THR A 152 4.99 3.07 -22.45
N MET A 153 4.57 2.05 -21.70
CA MET A 153 4.83 0.64 -22.01
C MET A 153 3.91 0.05 -23.09
N THR A 154 2.68 0.54 -23.17
CA THR A 154 1.63 0.01 -24.06
C THR A 154 1.31 0.92 -25.25
N GLY A 155 1.89 2.13 -25.28
CA GLY A 155 1.73 3.07 -26.38
C GLY A 155 2.06 2.44 -27.73
N GLU A 156 1.12 2.55 -28.67
CA GLU A 156 1.26 1.96 -30.01
C GLU A 156 2.15 2.78 -30.95
N HIS A 157 2.63 3.95 -30.49
CA HIS A 157 3.51 4.80 -31.27
C HIS A 157 4.87 4.14 -31.49
N TRP A 158 5.40 4.31 -32.71
CA TRP A 158 6.64 3.66 -33.15
C TRP A 158 7.84 3.99 -32.26
N TYR A 159 7.91 5.21 -31.72
CA TYR A 159 8.98 5.62 -30.81
C TYR A 159 8.87 4.94 -29.44
N ALA A 160 7.65 4.70 -28.92
CA ALA A 160 7.43 4.01 -27.66
C ALA A 160 7.85 2.52 -27.76
N ARG A 161 7.49 1.86 -28.87
CA ARG A 161 8.00 0.50 -29.19
C ARG A 161 9.51 0.47 -29.33
N PHE A 162 10.08 1.41 -30.08
CA PHE A 162 11.53 1.47 -30.27
C PHE A 162 12.29 1.67 -28.95
N PHE A 163 11.83 2.60 -28.11
CA PHE A 163 12.42 2.81 -26.78
C PHE A 163 12.32 1.56 -25.92
N ARG A 164 11.12 0.96 -25.81
CA ARG A 164 10.89 -0.24 -25.00
C ARG A 164 11.71 -1.44 -25.46
N ASP A 165 11.75 -1.71 -26.75
CA ASP A 165 12.33 -2.94 -27.29
C ASP A 165 13.86 -2.82 -27.50
N ARG A 166 14.39 -1.60 -27.73
CA ARG A 166 15.79 -1.39 -28.12
C ARG A 166 16.63 -0.64 -27.10
N ILE A 167 16.05 0.32 -26.37
CA ILE A 167 16.77 1.22 -25.47
C ILE A 167 16.62 0.75 -24.02
N LEU A 168 15.39 0.43 -23.60
CA LEU A 168 15.03 0.13 -22.21
C LEU A 168 15.82 -1.03 -21.60
N PRO A 169 16.11 -2.15 -22.29
CA PRO A 169 16.93 -3.24 -21.72
C PRO A 169 18.38 -2.80 -21.48
N GLY A 170 18.95 -2.03 -22.43
CA GLY A 170 20.31 -1.51 -22.31
C GLY A 170 20.43 -0.50 -21.19
N VAL A 171 19.52 0.47 -21.15
CA VAL A 171 19.48 1.52 -20.11
C VAL A 171 19.13 0.95 -18.75
N ALA A 172 18.15 0.03 -18.64
CA ALA A 172 17.82 -0.60 -17.38
C ALA A 172 19.05 -1.32 -16.79
N SER A 173 19.77 -2.11 -17.60
CA SER A 173 20.99 -2.80 -17.15
C SER A 173 22.10 -1.85 -16.70
N PHE A 174 22.13 -0.63 -17.25
CA PHE A 174 23.09 0.41 -16.90
C PHE A 174 22.66 1.16 -15.64
N VAL A 175 21.40 1.57 -15.56
CA VAL A 175 20.81 2.27 -14.41
C VAL A 175 20.85 1.39 -13.17
N THR A 176 20.54 0.09 -13.29
CA THR A 176 20.63 -0.85 -12.17
C THR A 176 22.07 -1.16 -11.74
N ARG A 177 23.11 -0.60 -12.38
CA ARG A 177 24.49 -0.70 -11.87
C ARG A 177 24.80 0.37 -10.83
N PHE A 178 24.04 1.45 -10.78
CA PHE A 178 24.25 2.52 -9.82
C PHE A 178 23.41 2.27 -8.56
N ASP A 179 24.07 2.20 -7.41
CA ASP A 179 23.39 1.92 -6.14
C ASP A 179 22.40 3.03 -5.77
N ALA A 180 22.74 4.30 -6.02
CA ALA A 180 21.83 5.44 -5.84
C ALA A 180 20.53 5.31 -6.66
N ALA A 181 20.58 4.74 -7.87
CA ALA A 181 19.38 4.53 -8.68
C ALA A 181 18.50 3.41 -8.12
N LYS A 182 19.12 2.33 -7.60
CA LYS A 182 18.37 1.26 -6.91
C LYS A 182 17.68 1.79 -5.66
N GLU A 183 18.40 2.57 -4.85
CA GLU A 183 17.88 3.18 -3.62
C GLU A 183 16.70 4.12 -3.89
N PHE A 184 16.68 4.79 -5.04
CA PHE A 184 15.54 5.62 -5.44
C PHE A 184 14.34 4.82 -5.95
N ILE A 185 14.58 3.79 -6.77
CA ILE A 185 13.51 3.00 -7.43
C ILE A 185 12.85 2.02 -6.45
N PHE A 186 13.65 1.36 -5.62
CA PHE A 186 13.19 0.28 -4.76
C PHE A 186 12.05 0.70 -3.82
N PRO A 187 12.09 1.88 -3.13
CA PRO A 187 11.02 2.30 -2.25
C PRO A 187 9.68 2.53 -2.94
N ILE A 188 9.71 2.95 -4.20
CA ILE A 188 8.53 3.21 -5.03
C ILE A 188 7.85 1.89 -5.40
N VAL A 189 8.64 0.93 -5.88
CA VAL A 189 8.11 -0.36 -6.35
C VAL A 189 7.63 -1.23 -5.17
N SER A 190 8.38 -1.25 -4.07
CA SER A 190 8.04 -2.01 -2.86
C SER A 190 7.00 -1.32 -1.96
N GLN A 191 6.59 -0.09 -2.29
CA GLN A 191 5.67 0.74 -1.52
C GLN A 191 6.11 1.06 -0.09
N ILE A 192 7.38 0.87 0.26
CA ILE A 192 7.93 1.27 1.57
C ILE A 192 8.15 2.77 1.66
N GLY A 193 8.23 3.47 0.52
CA GLY A 193 8.36 4.93 0.43
C GLY A 193 7.04 5.70 0.51
N LEU A 194 5.94 5.05 0.91
CA LEU A 194 4.69 5.74 1.21
C LEU A 194 4.85 6.54 2.50
N ASN A 195 4.42 7.80 2.44
CA ASN A 195 4.51 8.73 3.56
C ASN A 195 3.18 9.48 3.76
N TYR A 196 3.05 10.08 4.94
CA TYR A 196 1.86 10.82 5.38
C TYR A 196 2.23 12.22 5.87
N HIS A 197 3.18 12.89 5.22
CA HIS A 197 3.69 14.20 5.64
C HIS A 197 2.61 15.28 5.76
N GLU A 198 1.61 15.21 4.88
CA GLU A 198 0.46 16.13 4.84
C GLU A 198 -0.73 15.63 5.68
N SER A 199 -0.60 14.51 6.40
CA SER A 199 -1.69 14.00 7.25
C SER A 199 -1.91 14.94 8.45
N PRO A 200 -3.16 15.13 8.91
CA PRO A 200 -3.44 15.84 10.16
C PRO A 200 -2.76 15.26 11.39
N LEU A 201 -2.34 13.98 11.33
CA LEU A 201 -1.61 13.32 12.42
C LEU A 201 -0.12 13.67 12.44
N SER A 202 0.41 14.20 11.34
CA SER A 202 1.84 14.52 11.21
C SER A 202 2.14 15.91 11.75
N GLN A 203 2.70 15.96 12.95
CA GLN A 203 3.23 17.18 13.55
C GLN A 203 4.71 17.31 13.24
N HIS A 204 5.07 18.38 12.53
CA HIS A 204 6.46 18.70 12.21
C HIS A 204 7.03 19.62 13.30
N GLN A 205 8.26 19.34 13.73
CA GLN A 205 9.07 20.27 14.51
C GLN A 205 10.14 20.86 13.60
N ASP A 206 10.60 22.08 13.89
CA ASP A 206 11.62 22.82 13.12
C ASP A 206 13.05 22.25 13.29
N LEU A 207 13.17 20.92 13.38
CA LEU A 207 14.43 20.21 13.44
C LEU A 207 14.72 19.58 12.08
N GLU A 208 15.88 19.90 11.50
CA GLU A 208 16.33 19.34 10.24
C GLU A 208 16.82 17.90 10.45
N PHE A 209 15.91 16.94 10.40
CA PHE A 209 16.21 15.52 10.27
C PHE A 209 15.95 15.05 8.84
N LYS A 210 16.68 14.00 8.41
CA LYS A 210 16.46 13.36 7.11
C LYS A 210 15.13 12.59 7.08
N VAL A 211 14.75 12.02 8.21
CA VAL A 211 13.46 11.33 8.41
C VAL A 211 12.44 12.35 8.88
N GLN A 212 11.29 12.40 8.23
CA GLN A 212 10.25 13.40 8.48
C GLN A 212 9.00 12.76 9.11
N THR A 213 8.20 13.58 9.81
CA THR A 213 6.96 13.09 10.42
C THR A 213 6.00 12.59 9.35
N GLY A 214 5.50 11.36 9.53
CA GLY A 214 4.65 10.67 8.56
C GLY A 214 5.41 9.70 7.65
N ASP A 215 6.75 9.65 7.73
CA ASP A 215 7.52 8.56 7.13
C ASP A 215 7.33 7.24 7.86
N ARG A 216 7.50 6.14 7.13
CA ARG A 216 7.67 4.83 7.75
C ARG A 216 9.01 4.79 8.47
N MET A 217 9.03 4.19 9.67
CA MET A 217 10.27 3.94 10.40
C MET A 217 11.33 3.26 9.50
N PRO A 218 12.53 3.84 9.31
CA PRO A 218 13.58 3.23 8.52
C PRO A 218 14.03 1.88 9.08
N TYR A 219 14.59 1.05 8.20
CA TYR A 219 15.20 -0.21 8.60
C TYR A 219 16.63 0.02 9.12
N PHE A 220 16.95 -0.56 10.27
CA PHE A 220 18.31 -0.67 10.81
C PHE A 220 18.39 -1.84 11.80
N LEU A 221 19.62 -2.18 12.16
CA LEU A 221 19.92 -3.22 13.14
C LEU A 221 20.20 -2.61 14.51
N VAL A 222 19.68 -3.26 15.56
CA VAL A 222 19.95 -2.95 16.96
C VAL A 222 20.49 -4.21 17.60
N ASP A 223 21.74 -4.19 18.04
CA ASP A 223 22.45 -5.36 18.59
C ASP A 223 22.45 -6.58 17.65
N GLY A 224 22.45 -6.35 16.33
CA GLY A 224 22.41 -7.40 15.31
C GLY A 224 21.00 -7.91 14.97
N GLU A 225 19.95 -7.42 15.64
CA GLU A 225 18.56 -7.77 15.35
C GLU A 225 17.82 -6.68 14.57
N ASN A 226 16.84 -7.09 13.77
CA ASN A 226 15.99 -6.17 13.03
C ASN A 226 15.12 -5.34 13.99
N VAL A 227 15.15 -4.01 13.88
CA VAL A 227 14.33 -3.10 14.69
C VAL A 227 12.84 -3.47 14.66
N TYR A 228 12.31 -3.97 13.55
CA TYR A 228 10.91 -4.36 13.43
C TYR A 228 10.51 -5.55 14.32
N HIS A 229 11.45 -6.37 14.80
CA HIS A 229 11.14 -7.38 15.81
C HIS A 229 10.73 -6.73 17.14
N ARG A 230 11.33 -5.58 17.48
CA ARG A 230 10.96 -4.80 18.67
C ARG A 230 9.65 -4.01 18.46
N LEU A 231 9.29 -3.72 17.22
CA LEU A 231 8.11 -2.91 16.85
C LEU A 231 6.91 -3.75 16.37
N CYS A 232 6.87 -5.05 16.67
CA CYS A 232 5.84 -5.95 16.16
C CYS A 232 4.52 -5.91 16.94
N ALA A 233 4.55 -5.44 18.20
CA ALA A 233 3.36 -5.37 19.03
C ALA A 233 2.36 -4.34 18.44
N PRO A 234 1.04 -4.60 18.49
CA PRO A 234 0.00 -3.69 18.00
C PRO A 234 -0.24 -2.53 18.98
N LYS A 235 0.84 -1.84 19.35
CA LYS A 235 0.91 -0.70 20.25
C LYS A 235 1.57 0.46 19.51
N PHE A 236 1.40 1.67 20.02
CA PHE A 236 2.23 2.79 19.61
C PHE A 236 3.62 2.62 20.22
N HIS A 237 4.67 2.92 19.46
CA HIS A 237 6.04 2.75 19.93
C HIS A 237 6.69 4.12 20.08
N LEU A 238 7.07 4.47 21.31
CA LEU A 238 7.89 5.65 21.59
C LEU A 238 9.34 5.22 21.69
N ILE A 239 10.14 5.63 20.70
CA ILE A 239 11.55 5.26 20.59
C ILE A 239 12.41 6.47 20.96
N VAL A 240 13.25 6.31 21.98
CA VAL A 240 14.23 7.31 22.41
C VAL A 240 15.62 6.85 22.02
N PHE A 241 16.29 7.65 21.20
CA PHE A 241 17.69 7.43 20.85
C PHE A 241 18.59 8.17 21.82
N SER A 242 19.51 7.47 22.48
CA SER A 242 20.39 8.07 23.49
C SER A 242 21.80 7.51 23.43
N ILE A 243 22.80 8.37 23.66
CA ILE A 243 24.20 7.97 23.83
C ILE A 243 24.40 7.34 25.23
N TRP A 244 23.70 7.86 26.24
CA TRP A 244 23.80 7.42 27.63
C TRP A 244 22.58 6.60 28.06
N LYS A 245 22.81 5.41 28.63
CA LYS A 245 21.77 4.43 28.94
C LYS A 245 20.85 4.80 30.11
N HIS A 246 21.09 5.91 30.82
CA HIS A 246 20.63 6.06 32.21
C HIS A 246 19.58 7.14 32.55
N ASP A 247 19.16 8.01 31.62
CA ASP A 247 18.36 9.20 32.03
C ASP A 247 16.87 9.23 31.63
N TYR A 248 16.30 8.11 31.18
CA TYR A 248 14.89 8.09 30.72
C TYR A 248 13.92 7.27 31.56
N GLN A 249 14.33 6.77 32.73
CA GLN A 249 13.44 5.98 33.60
C GLN A 249 12.22 6.78 34.07
N ASN A 250 12.42 8.04 34.44
CA ASN A 250 11.32 8.92 34.83
C ASN A 250 10.33 9.14 33.68
N LEU A 251 10.84 9.34 32.45
CA LEU A 251 10.02 9.51 31.26
C LEU A 251 9.27 8.21 30.91
N GLN A 252 9.94 7.06 31.02
CA GLN A 252 9.32 5.76 30.81
C GLN A 252 8.16 5.56 31.77
N SER A 253 8.36 5.78 33.08
CA SER A 253 7.29 5.67 34.08
C SER A 253 6.16 6.67 33.83
N GLU A 254 6.46 7.89 33.40
CA GLU A 254 5.42 8.88 33.06
C GLU A 254 4.55 8.42 31.87
N VAL A 255 5.19 7.91 30.82
CA VAL A 255 4.51 7.41 29.61
C VAL A 255 3.65 6.18 29.94
N GLU A 256 4.21 5.22 30.67
CA GLU A 256 3.50 4.02 31.12
C GLU A 256 2.29 4.39 32.01
N ASN A 257 2.44 5.34 32.93
CA ASN A 257 1.33 5.79 33.78
C ASN A 257 0.24 6.52 32.99
N LYS A 258 0.61 7.32 31.99
CA LYS A 258 -0.33 8.16 31.25
C LYS A 258 -1.06 7.43 30.12
N TYR A 259 -0.34 6.57 29.40
CA TYR A 259 -0.86 5.90 28.20
C TYR A 259 -1.07 4.39 28.40
N GLY A 260 -0.63 3.84 29.53
CA GLY A 260 -0.86 2.45 29.92
C GLY A 260 -0.37 1.47 28.86
N ASP A 261 -1.20 0.47 28.58
CA ASP A 261 -0.88 -0.61 27.65
C ASP A 261 -0.84 -0.19 26.16
N TRP A 262 -1.17 1.05 25.82
CA TRP A 262 -1.24 1.50 24.42
C TRP A 262 0.10 1.93 23.83
N VAL A 263 1.04 2.32 24.68
CA VAL A 263 2.35 2.80 24.26
C VAL A 263 3.42 1.89 24.82
N ASP A 264 4.30 1.42 23.95
CA ASP A 264 5.53 0.73 24.32
C ASP A 264 6.69 1.73 24.28
N PHE A 265 7.49 1.76 25.35
CA PHE A 265 8.61 2.68 25.49
C PHE A 265 9.92 1.93 25.27
N GLN A 266 10.72 2.39 24.30
CA GLN A 266 11.98 1.73 23.94
C GLN A 266 13.12 2.74 23.90
N THR A 267 14.21 2.42 24.59
CA THR A 267 15.46 3.17 24.50
C THR A 267 16.43 2.41 23.60
N ILE A 268 16.88 3.06 22.53
CA ILE A 268 17.85 2.49 21.57
C ILE A 268 19.15 3.28 21.66
N PRO A 269 20.31 2.62 21.79
CA PRO A 269 21.59 3.31 21.71
C PRO A 269 21.75 4.01 20.36
N LEU A 270 22.18 5.27 20.36
CA LEU A 270 22.43 6.01 19.12
C LEU A 270 23.75 5.53 18.49
N TYR A 271 23.70 4.44 17.73
CA TYR A 271 24.85 3.99 16.93
C TYR A 271 25.10 4.97 15.76
N PRO A 272 26.35 5.13 15.31
CA PRO A 272 26.68 6.02 14.18
C PRO A 272 25.86 5.74 12.91
N GLN A 273 25.62 4.46 12.61
CA GLN A 273 24.78 4.05 11.47
C GLN A 273 23.34 4.52 11.60
N VAL A 274 22.79 4.55 12.82
CA VAL A 274 21.44 5.05 13.09
C VAL A 274 21.44 6.58 12.95
N ALA A 275 22.44 7.28 13.50
CA ALA A 275 22.56 8.73 13.34
C ALA A 275 22.59 9.16 11.86
N GLU A 276 23.34 8.45 11.02
CA GLU A 276 23.41 8.69 9.56
C GLU A 276 22.04 8.49 8.86
N ILE A 277 21.31 7.44 9.21
CA ILE A 277 19.98 7.16 8.65
C ILE A 277 19.00 8.29 8.97
N PHE A 278 19.04 8.81 10.20
CA PHE A 278 18.17 9.89 10.64
C PHE A 278 18.70 11.29 10.25
N GLY A 279 19.90 11.38 9.69
CA GLY A 279 20.56 12.65 9.33
C GLY A 279 20.89 13.51 10.55
N SER A 280 21.11 12.87 11.70
CA SER A 280 21.48 13.56 12.93
C SER A 280 23.00 13.62 13.04
N ASP A 281 23.63 14.47 12.24
CA ASP A 281 25.07 14.75 12.33
C ASP A 281 25.43 15.52 13.61
N ARG A 282 24.41 15.93 14.39
CA ARG A 282 24.53 16.54 15.72
C ARG A 282 24.74 15.44 16.77
N ILE A 283 25.96 14.91 16.81
CA ILE A 283 26.50 14.16 17.96
C ILE A 283 26.91 15.16 19.04
#